data_AF-A0A1Q6QVN9-F1
#
_entry.id   AF-A0A1Q6QVN9-F1
#
_cell.length_a   1.000
_cell.length_b   1.000
_cell.length_c   1.000
_cell.angle_alpha   90.00
_cell.angle_beta   90.00
_cell.angle_gamma   90.00
#
_symmetry.space_group_name_H-M   'P 1'
#
loop_
_entity.id
_entity.type
_entity.pdbx_description
1 polymer ?
#
loop_
_entity_poly.entity_id
_entity_poly.type
_entity_poly.pdbx_seq_one_letter_code
_entity_poly.pdbx_strand_id
1 'polypeptide(L)'
;MKKRIIVLLFGVLLLTGCTADYNLEIDNNLLKEEITGMVSKNELNENNSEAPNTVSSLINEEQYPFANSTEIYDKKLNEDGNNINYKYSFNYDMTNFDKSSLINTCFENHEIVDLGNYYSIKLSGEFYCLYAKNINVNVTSNLNVISNNAKKVKDNTYTWVINKDTTNIEFVVDKTKPFTKNNKKGSSTFRIISFVILMVLSGITYLLYKKKSNNEI
;
A
#
# COMPACT_ATOMS: atom_id res chain seq x y z
N MET A 1 35.83 18.96 -5.26
CA MET A 1 35.56 17.61 -5.84
C MET A 1 34.14 17.61 -6.35
N LYS A 2 33.94 17.41 -7.66
CA LYS A 2 32.62 17.53 -8.32
C LYS A 2 31.76 16.31 -8.00
N LYS A 3 30.60 16.53 -7.41
CA LYS A 3 29.56 15.51 -7.14
C LYS A 3 29.10 14.93 -8.48
N ARG A 4 29.21 13.61 -8.64
CA ARG A 4 28.60 12.90 -9.77
C ARG A 4 27.14 12.64 -9.40
N ILE A 5 26.25 13.53 -9.83
CA ILE A 5 24.82 13.23 -9.85
C ILE A 5 24.63 12.28 -11.03
N ILE A 6 24.49 10.98 -10.75
CA ILE A 6 24.14 9.99 -11.75
C ILE A 6 22.62 10.10 -11.94
N VAL A 7 22.19 10.86 -12.94
CA VAL A 7 20.83 10.81 -13.47
C VAL A 7 20.79 9.58 -14.38
N LEU A 8 20.11 8.51 -13.93
CA LEU A 8 20.08 7.24 -14.66
C LEU A 8 18.83 7.16 -15.54
N LEU A 9 19.11 7.12 -16.83
CA LEU A 9 18.22 7.13 -17.99
C LEU A 9 17.44 5.81 -18.09
N PHE A 10 16.15 5.93 -18.40
CA PHE A 10 15.19 4.86 -18.71
C PHE A 10 15.79 3.64 -19.43
N GLY A 11 15.73 2.48 -18.77
CA GLY A 11 15.98 1.17 -19.36
C GLY A 11 14.77 0.28 -19.15
N VAL A 12 14.08 -0.04 -20.24
CA VAL A 12 12.95 -0.99 -20.29
C VAL A 12 13.43 -2.37 -19.86
N LEU A 13 13.15 -2.77 -18.62
CA LEU A 13 13.17 -4.17 -18.21
C LEU A 13 11.72 -4.62 -17.97
N LEU A 14 11.31 -5.51 -18.86
CA LEU A 14 9.96 -6.04 -19.02
C LEU A 14 9.90 -7.41 -18.30
N LEU A 15 8.76 -7.64 -17.62
CA LEU A 15 8.07 -8.93 -17.46
C LEU A 15 8.46 -9.86 -16.30
N THR A 16 8.35 -9.38 -15.07
CA THR A 16 7.83 -10.21 -13.95
C THR A 16 6.63 -9.49 -13.33
N GLY A 17 5.56 -10.21 -13.04
CA GLY A 17 4.33 -9.67 -12.44
C GLY A 17 4.49 -9.25 -10.98
N CYS A 18 5.71 -8.94 -10.54
CA CYS A 18 6.00 -8.54 -9.19
C CYS A 18 5.28 -7.23 -8.90
N THR A 19 4.43 -7.27 -7.87
CA THR A 19 3.84 -6.09 -7.26
C THR A 19 4.71 -5.78 -6.07
N ALA A 20 5.19 -4.55 -5.98
CA ALA A 20 5.83 -4.05 -4.77
C ALA A 20 4.76 -3.35 -3.93
N ASP A 21 4.86 -3.47 -2.61
CA ASP A 21 4.01 -2.77 -1.68
C ASP A 21 4.84 -1.72 -0.95
N TYR A 22 4.41 -0.47 -1.05
CA TYR A 22 4.87 0.62 -0.21
C TYR A 22 3.81 0.83 0.86
N ASN A 23 4.18 0.69 2.13
CA ASN A 23 3.29 0.83 3.27
C ASN A 23 3.80 1.98 4.15
N LEU A 24 2.91 2.90 4.49
CA LEU A 24 3.19 4.02 5.38
C LEU A 24 2.16 4.04 6.50
N GLU A 25 2.60 3.82 7.73
CA GLU A 25 1.76 4.00 8.92
C GLU A 25 2.01 5.38 9.52
N ILE A 26 0.96 6.18 9.67
CA ILE A 26 1.01 7.51 10.28
C ILE A 26 0.41 7.42 11.69
N ASP A 27 1.27 7.61 12.68
CA ASP A 27 0.93 7.60 14.09
C ASP A 27 1.39 8.90 14.76
N ASN A 28 0.49 9.89 14.80
CA ASN A 28 0.78 11.25 15.27
C ASN A 28 1.97 11.88 14.53
N ASN A 29 3.14 11.96 15.20
CA ASN A 29 4.36 12.55 14.67
C ASN A 29 5.34 11.52 14.08
N LEU A 30 5.05 10.23 14.21
CA LEU A 30 5.89 9.14 13.72
C LEU A 30 5.30 8.54 12.45
N LEU A 31 6.14 8.32 11.44
CA LEU A 31 5.76 7.66 10.21
C LEU A 31 6.62 6.41 10.03
N LYS A 32 5.98 5.25 9.99
CA LYS A 32 6.67 3.97 9.79
C LYS A 32 6.53 3.57 8.34
N GLU A 33 7.64 3.61 7.61
CA GLU A 33 7.72 3.20 6.22
C GLU A 33 8.14 1.72 6.15
N GLU A 34 7.45 0.97 5.32
CA GLU A 34 7.79 -0.42 5.00
C GLU A 34 7.61 -0.68 3.50
N ILE A 35 8.70 -1.02 2.84
CA ILE A 35 8.73 -1.35 1.41
C ILE A 35 8.99 -2.84 1.29
N THR A 36 8.07 -3.56 0.67
CA THR A 36 8.18 -5.00 0.48
C THR A 36 8.00 -5.38 -0.98
N GLY A 37 8.70 -6.44 -1.38
CA GLY A 37 8.51 -7.02 -2.70
C GLY A 37 9.31 -8.29 -2.86
N MET A 38 9.30 -8.78 -4.10
CA MET A 38 9.95 -10.02 -4.47
C MET A 38 10.70 -9.80 -5.79
N VAL A 39 11.91 -10.35 -5.87
CA VAL A 39 12.69 -10.45 -7.11
C VAL A 39 13.14 -11.89 -7.30
N SER A 40 13.29 -12.32 -8.54
CA SER A 40 13.90 -13.61 -8.85
C SER A 40 15.43 -13.53 -8.76
N LYS A 41 16.08 -14.62 -8.36
CA LYS A 41 17.54 -14.73 -8.36
C LYS A 41 18.13 -14.56 -9.77
N ASN A 42 17.36 -14.84 -10.81
CA ASN A 42 17.76 -14.61 -12.19
C ASN A 42 17.87 -13.12 -12.54
N GLU A 43 17.05 -12.25 -11.92
CA GLU A 43 17.11 -10.80 -12.11
C GLU A 43 18.36 -10.17 -11.46
N LEU A 44 19.06 -10.89 -10.59
CA LEU A 44 20.34 -10.44 -10.02
C LEU A 44 21.52 -10.62 -10.97
N ASN A 45 21.40 -11.52 -11.95
CA ASN A 45 22.52 -11.84 -12.82
C ASN A 45 22.76 -10.68 -13.80
N GLU A 46 23.96 -10.13 -13.75
CA GLU A 46 24.46 -9.18 -14.75
C GLU A 46 24.69 -9.93 -16.07
N ASN A 47 23.65 -10.05 -16.90
CA ASN A 47 23.82 -10.56 -18.25
C ASN A 47 24.56 -9.50 -19.10
N ASN A 48 25.89 -9.45 -19.02
CA ASN A 48 26.81 -8.77 -19.95
C ASN A 48 26.39 -7.35 -20.41
N SER A 49 25.70 -6.58 -19.58
CA SER A 49 25.26 -5.22 -19.90
C SER A 49 26.18 -4.23 -19.22
N GLU A 50 26.64 -3.21 -19.95
CA GLU A 50 27.44 -2.10 -19.39
C GLU A 50 26.64 -1.23 -18.40
N ALA A 51 25.31 -1.41 -18.30
CA ALA A 51 24.46 -0.69 -17.38
C ALA A 51 24.35 -1.40 -16.01
N PRO A 52 24.44 -0.66 -14.88
CA PRO A 52 24.32 -1.23 -13.54
C PRO A 52 22.94 -1.88 -13.35
N ASN A 53 22.94 -3.08 -12.80
CA ASN A 53 21.71 -3.83 -12.50
C ASN A 53 21.04 -3.23 -11.24
N THR A 54 19.98 -2.47 -11.44
CA THR A 54 19.22 -1.81 -10.34
C THR A 54 18.63 -2.80 -9.33
N VAL A 55 18.28 -4.02 -9.77
CA VAL A 55 17.80 -5.08 -8.88
C VAL A 55 18.95 -5.63 -8.03
N SER A 56 20.14 -5.78 -8.62
CA SER A 56 21.35 -6.14 -7.88
C SER A 56 21.70 -5.08 -6.83
N SER A 57 21.71 -3.79 -7.19
CA SER A 57 21.96 -2.70 -6.23
C SER A 57 20.91 -2.66 -5.12
N LEU A 58 19.63 -2.82 -5.45
CA LEU A 58 18.58 -2.94 -4.43
C LEU A 58 18.92 -4.06 -3.43
N ILE A 59 19.24 -5.26 -3.91
CA ILE A 59 19.45 -6.44 -3.03
C ILE A 59 20.81 -6.48 -2.35
N ASN A 60 21.88 -5.97 -2.96
CA ASN A 60 23.25 -6.15 -2.47
C ASN A 60 23.84 -4.91 -1.80
N GLU A 61 23.31 -3.71 -2.08
CA GLU A 61 23.84 -2.46 -1.53
C GLU A 61 22.99 -1.97 -0.35
N GLU A 62 23.60 -1.09 0.46
CA GLU A 62 22.89 -0.31 1.47
C GLU A 62 21.95 0.69 0.80
N GLN A 63 20.76 0.84 1.37
CA GLN A 63 19.76 1.80 0.91
C GLN A 63 19.58 2.87 1.98
N TYR A 64 19.46 4.12 1.56
CA TYR A 64 19.47 5.27 2.46
C TYR A 64 18.11 6.00 2.42
N PRO A 65 17.42 6.16 3.56
CA PRO A 65 16.13 6.85 3.67
C PRO A 65 16.24 8.36 3.46
N PHE A 66 17.44 8.94 3.58
CA PHE A 66 17.71 10.34 3.30
C PHE A 66 18.91 10.50 2.36
N ALA A 67 18.88 11.51 1.50
CA ALA A 67 19.99 11.82 0.63
C ALA A 67 21.24 12.25 1.42
N ASN A 68 22.39 11.61 1.16
CA ASN A 68 23.66 11.87 1.85
C ASN A 68 23.65 11.63 3.37
N SER A 69 22.76 10.76 3.88
CA SER A 69 22.80 10.34 5.29
C SER A 69 23.68 9.12 5.50
N THR A 70 24.11 8.91 6.74
CA THR A 70 24.73 7.66 7.21
C THR A 70 23.71 6.67 7.77
N GLU A 71 22.47 7.10 7.96
CA GLU A 71 21.36 6.22 8.35
C GLU A 71 20.97 5.33 7.17
N ILE A 72 20.70 4.07 7.46
CA ILE A 72 20.31 3.07 6.46
C ILE A 72 18.95 2.48 6.82
N TYR A 73 18.23 2.01 5.81
CA TYR A 73 17.03 1.22 6.03
C TYR A 73 17.35 -0.05 6.82
N ASP A 74 16.45 -0.48 7.72
CA ASP A 74 16.47 -1.84 8.24
C ASP A 74 16.07 -2.79 7.10
N LYS A 75 17.07 -3.53 6.60
CA LYS A 75 16.95 -4.41 5.44
C LYS A 75 16.83 -5.86 5.90
N LYS A 76 15.76 -6.51 5.48
CA LYS A 76 15.52 -7.94 5.69
C LYS A 76 15.33 -8.64 4.35
N LEU A 77 16.09 -9.70 4.13
CA LEU A 77 15.99 -10.56 2.96
C LEU A 77 15.60 -11.97 3.40
N ASN A 78 14.71 -12.60 2.63
CA ASN A 78 14.32 -13.98 2.84
C ASN A 78 14.29 -14.72 1.49
N GLU A 79 15.07 -15.79 1.37
CA GLU A 79 15.07 -16.61 0.17
C GLU A 79 13.86 -17.54 0.16
N ASP A 80 13.18 -17.59 -0.99
CA ASP A 80 12.05 -18.48 -1.24
C ASP A 80 12.23 -19.16 -2.60
N GLY A 81 12.90 -20.31 -2.57
CA GLY A 81 13.29 -21.05 -3.77
C GLY A 81 14.17 -20.21 -4.70
N ASN A 82 13.63 -19.88 -5.88
CA ASN A 82 14.30 -19.06 -6.90
C ASN A 82 14.06 -17.56 -6.71
N ASN A 83 13.40 -17.14 -5.63
CA ASN A 83 13.07 -15.76 -5.35
C ASN A 83 13.76 -15.27 -4.08
N ILE A 84 13.85 -13.95 -3.96
CA ILE A 84 14.27 -13.22 -2.78
C ILE A 84 13.15 -12.24 -2.45
N ASN A 85 12.53 -12.45 -1.29
CA ASN A 85 11.64 -11.49 -0.69
C ASN A 85 12.48 -10.45 0.05
N TYR A 86 12.21 -9.18 -0.19
CA TYR A 86 12.87 -8.08 0.48
C TYR A 86 11.88 -7.26 1.30
N LYS A 87 12.38 -6.72 2.40
CA LYS A 87 11.70 -5.75 3.24
C LYS A 87 12.69 -4.66 3.66
N TYR A 88 12.33 -3.42 3.41
CA TYR A 88 13.01 -2.24 3.95
C TYR A 88 12.09 -1.54 4.92
N SER A 89 12.61 -1.17 6.09
CA SER A 89 11.84 -0.45 7.10
C SER A 89 12.60 0.75 7.62
N PHE A 90 11.90 1.87 7.80
CA PHE A 90 12.45 3.06 8.41
C PHE A 90 11.37 3.84 9.14
N ASN A 91 11.76 4.54 10.20
CA ASN A 91 10.86 5.38 10.99
C ASN A 91 11.26 6.84 10.80
N TYR A 92 10.39 7.63 10.18
CA TYR A 92 10.57 9.06 10.02
C TYR A 92 9.85 9.81 11.14
N ASP A 93 10.43 10.96 11.49
CA ASP A 93 9.67 12.01 12.15
C ASP A 93 8.93 12.80 11.07
N MET A 94 7.73 13.28 11.37
CA MET A 94 6.97 14.08 10.41
C MET A 94 7.76 15.28 9.85
N THR A 95 8.64 15.86 10.67
CA THR A 95 9.48 17.01 10.32
C THR A 95 10.62 16.71 9.32
N ASN A 96 10.89 15.43 9.05
CA ASN A 96 11.93 15.03 8.11
C ASN A 96 11.42 14.12 6.98
N PHE A 97 10.14 13.76 6.98
CA PHE A 97 9.58 12.90 5.94
C PHE A 97 9.59 13.56 4.55
N ASP A 98 9.53 14.89 4.48
CA ASP A 98 9.73 15.67 3.25
C ASP A 98 11.12 15.44 2.60
N LYS A 99 12.10 14.96 3.37
CA LYS A 99 13.46 14.62 2.92
C LYS A 99 13.64 13.15 2.54
N SER A 100 12.56 12.35 2.57
CA SER A 100 12.61 10.94 2.17
C SER A 100 13.24 10.79 0.78
N SER A 101 14.31 10.00 0.68
CA SER A 101 14.97 9.68 -0.59
C SER A 101 14.00 9.10 -1.61
N LEU A 102 13.08 8.24 -1.16
CA LEU A 102 12.08 7.62 -2.02
C LEU A 102 11.16 8.68 -2.61
N ILE A 103 10.56 9.54 -1.77
CA ILE A 103 9.66 10.58 -2.26
C ILE A 103 10.37 11.51 -3.24
N ASN A 104 11.57 11.97 -2.87
CA ASN A 104 12.33 12.94 -3.65
C ASN A 104 12.93 12.37 -4.96
N THR A 105 13.14 11.06 -5.04
CA THR A 105 13.74 10.41 -6.23
C THR A 105 12.68 9.79 -7.12
N CYS A 106 11.60 9.27 -6.55
CA CYS A 106 10.62 8.48 -7.27
C CYS A 106 9.46 9.29 -7.83
N PHE A 107 9.11 10.44 -7.24
CA PHE A 107 8.01 11.29 -7.71
C PHE A 107 8.55 12.60 -8.29
N GLU A 108 8.15 12.93 -9.51
CA GLU A 108 8.51 14.20 -10.16
C GLU A 108 8.08 15.41 -9.32
N ASN A 109 6.82 15.41 -8.88
CA ASN A 109 6.26 16.49 -8.08
C ASN A 109 5.83 15.96 -6.71
N HIS A 110 6.31 16.59 -5.65
CA HIS A 110 5.98 16.24 -4.27
C HIS A 110 5.77 17.51 -3.44
N GLU A 111 4.68 17.53 -2.67
CA GLU A 111 4.35 18.57 -1.70
C GLU A 111 3.93 17.88 -0.39
N ILE A 112 4.80 17.99 0.62
CA ILE A 112 4.56 17.45 1.95
C ILE A 112 4.58 18.63 2.92
N VAL A 113 3.44 18.94 3.52
CA VAL A 113 3.28 20.18 4.30
C VAL A 113 2.58 19.90 5.63
N ASP A 114 3.18 20.42 6.70
CA ASP A 114 2.54 20.60 8.00
C ASP A 114 1.81 21.94 8.02
N LEU A 115 0.47 21.90 8.08
CA LEU A 115 -0.42 23.07 8.12
C LEU A 115 -0.95 23.33 9.54
N GLY A 116 -0.16 22.97 10.56
CA GLY A 116 -0.50 23.16 11.97
C GLY A 116 -1.42 22.05 12.49
N ASN A 117 -2.73 22.14 12.21
CA ASN A 117 -3.69 21.10 12.62
C ASN A 117 -3.81 19.97 11.61
N TYR A 118 -3.32 20.19 10.38
CA TYR A 118 -3.42 19.23 9.29
C TYR A 118 -2.05 18.86 8.78
N TYR A 119 -1.99 17.68 8.19
CA TYR A 119 -0.88 17.24 7.39
C TYR A 119 -1.36 16.89 5.99
N SER A 120 -0.62 17.30 4.97
CA SER A 120 -0.96 17.06 3.57
C SER A 120 0.22 16.41 2.85
N ILE A 121 -0.05 15.28 2.18
CA ILE A 121 0.83 14.69 1.18
C ILE A 121 0.15 14.84 -0.18
N LYS A 122 0.85 15.46 -1.12
CA LYS A 122 0.50 15.44 -2.54
C LYS A 122 1.69 14.98 -3.36
N LEU A 123 1.49 13.94 -4.16
CA LEU A 123 2.49 13.39 -5.07
C LEU A 123 1.89 13.31 -6.46
N SER A 124 2.61 13.70 -7.50
CA SER A 124 2.10 13.72 -8.88
C SER A 124 3.22 13.78 -9.92
N GLY A 125 2.86 13.80 -11.21
CA GLY A 125 3.81 13.82 -12.32
C GLY A 125 4.31 12.43 -12.71
N GLU A 126 5.45 12.34 -13.36
CA GLU A 126 6.07 11.06 -13.66
C GLU A 126 6.56 10.33 -12.40
N PHE A 127 6.55 8.99 -12.45
CA PHE A 127 7.06 8.14 -11.38
C PHE A 127 8.25 7.31 -11.88
N TYR A 128 9.42 7.55 -11.29
CA TYR A 128 10.71 7.07 -11.80
C TYR A 128 11.14 5.72 -11.24
N CYS A 129 10.57 5.28 -10.11
CA CYS A 129 10.97 4.07 -9.40
C CYS A 129 10.11 2.84 -9.75
N LEU A 130 9.83 2.63 -11.03
CA LEU A 130 9.05 1.48 -11.50
C LEU A 130 9.90 0.20 -11.54
N TYR A 131 10.29 -0.28 -10.36
CA TYR A 131 10.92 -1.60 -10.18
C TYR A 131 9.91 -2.75 -10.33
N ALA A 132 8.63 -2.41 -10.42
CA ALA A 132 7.49 -3.31 -10.54
C ALA A 132 6.49 -2.77 -11.57
N LYS A 133 5.68 -3.66 -12.18
CA LYS A 133 4.64 -3.24 -13.13
C LYS A 133 3.59 -2.34 -12.47
N ASN A 134 3.23 -2.69 -11.23
CA ASN A 134 2.32 -1.93 -10.38
C ASN A 134 2.94 -1.87 -8.98
N ILE A 135 2.76 -0.74 -8.31
CA ILE A 135 3.13 -0.55 -6.91
C ILE A 135 1.86 -0.24 -6.13
N ASN A 136 1.54 -1.03 -5.12
CA ASN A 136 0.48 -0.66 -4.20
C ASN A 136 1.06 0.29 -3.16
N VAL A 137 0.51 1.49 -3.09
CA VAL A 137 0.81 2.44 -2.02
C VAL A 137 -0.31 2.35 -1.01
N ASN A 138 -0.01 1.86 0.20
CA ASN A 138 -0.95 1.74 1.29
C ASN A 138 -0.57 2.72 2.40
N VAL A 139 -1.42 3.71 2.66
CA VAL A 139 -1.24 4.63 3.79
C VAL A 139 -2.28 4.30 4.84
N THR A 140 -1.83 3.88 6.02
CA THR A 140 -2.69 3.64 7.18
C THR A 140 -2.48 4.76 8.18
N SER A 141 -3.57 5.31 8.70
CA SER A 141 -3.51 6.40 9.67
C SER A 141 -4.18 5.98 10.98
N ASN A 142 -3.61 6.35 12.12
CA ASN A 142 -4.31 6.31 13.41
C ASN A 142 -5.13 7.59 13.67
N LEU A 143 -5.01 8.56 12.76
CA LEU A 143 -5.69 9.85 12.78
C LEU A 143 -6.79 9.92 11.73
N ASN A 144 -7.73 10.84 11.90
CA ASN A 144 -8.83 11.04 10.98
C ASN A 144 -8.34 11.65 9.66
N VAL A 145 -8.63 10.99 8.54
CA VAL A 145 -8.32 11.50 7.20
C VAL A 145 -9.51 12.29 6.67
N ILE A 146 -9.25 13.53 6.23
CA ILE A 146 -10.30 14.48 5.81
C ILE A 146 -10.39 14.65 4.29
N SER A 147 -9.31 14.38 3.56
CA SER A 147 -9.31 14.33 2.09
C SER A 147 -8.40 13.22 1.61
N ASN A 148 -8.82 12.51 0.57
CA ASN A 148 -7.97 11.58 -0.16
C ASN A 148 -8.55 11.28 -1.54
N ASN A 149 -7.70 10.88 -2.49
CA ASN A 149 -8.10 10.39 -3.81
C ASN A 149 -7.82 8.87 -3.98
N ALA A 150 -7.78 8.11 -2.88
CA ALA A 150 -7.43 6.69 -2.91
C ALA A 150 -8.44 5.87 -3.72
N LYS A 151 -7.93 4.86 -4.44
CA LYS A 151 -8.79 3.95 -5.21
C LYS A 151 -9.63 3.04 -4.30
N LYS A 152 -9.08 2.70 -3.14
CA LYS A 152 -9.72 1.84 -2.15
C LYS A 152 -9.46 2.38 -0.75
N VAL A 153 -10.49 2.37 0.08
CA VAL A 153 -10.41 2.73 1.50
C VAL A 153 -11.01 1.61 2.33
N LYS A 154 -10.26 1.09 3.29
CA LYS A 154 -10.71 0.07 4.23
C LYS A 154 -10.00 0.24 5.56
N ASP A 155 -10.74 0.29 6.67
CA ASP A 155 -10.18 0.33 8.02
C ASP A 155 -9.14 1.47 8.26
N ASN A 156 -9.38 2.65 7.67
CA ASN A 156 -8.45 3.80 7.66
C ASN A 156 -7.10 3.55 6.96
N THR A 157 -7.05 2.50 6.14
CA THR A 157 -6.01 2.28 5.13
C THR A 157 -6.51 2.73 3.76
N TYR A 158 -5.68 3.50 3.09
CA TYR A 158 -5.94 4.16 1.81
C TYR A 158 -4.96 3.58 0.79
N THR A 159 -5.49 2.98 -0.27
CA THR A 159 -4.68 2.28 -1.26
C THR A 159 -4.76 2.95 -2.62
N TRP A 160 -3.58 3.25 -3.17
CA TRP A 160 -3.37 3.62 -4.57
C TRP A 160 -2.62 2.51 -5.29
N VAL A 161 -2.80 2.45 -6.60
CA VAL A 161 -2.00 1.60 -7.47
C VAL A 161 -1.25 2.53 -8.41
N ILE A 162 0.06 2.59 -8.23
CA ILE A 162 0.96 3.43 -9.03
C ILE A 162 1.53 2.61 -10.17
N ASN A 163 1.51 3.18 -11.36
CA ASN A 163 2.08 2.62 -12.58
C ASN A 163 2.55 3.78 -13.48
N LYS A 164 2.97 3.49 -14.72
CA LYS A 164 3.43 4.51 -15.69
C LYS A 164 2.41 5.60 -15.97
N ASP A 165 1.13 5.29 -15.89
CA ASP A 165 0.02 6.16 -16.31
C ASP A 165 -0.65 6.87 -15.12
N THR A 166 -0.48 6.35 -13.90
CA THR A 166 -1.18 6.86 -12.71
C THR A 166 -0.24 6.99 -11.52
N THR A 167 -0.04 8.22 -11.05
CA THR A 167 0.91 8.57 -9.99
C THR A 167 0.34 9.53 -8.94
N ASN A 168 -0.86 10.08 -9.18
CA ASN A 168 -1.43 11.13 -8.36
C ASN A 168 -1.94 10.60 -7.00
N ILE A 169 -1.33 11.06 -5.92
CA ILE A 169 -1.73 10.79 -4.55
C ILE A 169 -2.05 12.13 -3.88
N GLU A 170 -3.25 12.25 -3.35
CA GLU A 170 -3.65 13.31 -2.43
C GLU A 170 -4.10 12.65 -1.13
N PHE A 171 -3.54 13.09 -0.02
CA PHE A 171 -3.85 12.56 1.29
C PHE A 171 -3.72 13.63 2.37
N VAL A 172 -4.81 13.94 3.06
CA VAL A 172 -4.88 14.99 4.08
C VAL A 172 -5.42 14.44 5.39
N VAL A 173 -4.63 14.59 6.45
CA VAL A 173 -4.91 14.09 7.80
C VAL A 173 -5.18 15.24 8.76
N ASP A 174 -6.19 15.08 9.62
CA ASP A 174 -6.43 15.95 10.77
C ASP A 174 -5.66 15.41 11.99
N LYS A 175 -4.59 16.10 12.38
CA LYS A 175 -3.71 15.72 13.50
C LYS A 175 -4.39 15.83 14.86
N THR A 176 -5.53 16.52 14.94
CA THR A 176 -6.23 16.78 16.20
C THR A 176 -7.26 15.71 16.56
N LYS A 177 -7.57 14.82 15.61
CA LYS A 177 -8.64 13.83 15.77
C LYS A 177 -8.13 12.41 15.55
N PRO A 178 -8.18 11.52 16.56
CA PRO A 178 -7.89 10.12 16.36
C PRO A 178 -8.96 9.47 15.46
N PHE A 179 -8.58 8.45 14.72
CA PHE A 179 -9.51 7.63 13.96
C PHE A 179 -10.36 6.78 14.90
N THR A 180 -11.68 6.89 14.78
CA THR A 180 -12.62 6.02 15.48
C THR A 180 -13.24 5.04 14.49
N LYS A 181 -12.91 3.75 14.64
CA LYS A 181 -13.53 2.71 13.82
C LYS A 181 -15.02 2.64 14.13
N ASN A 182 -15.86 3.00 13.16
CA ASN A 182 -17.29 2.78 13.25
C ASN A 182 -17.56 1.27 13.24
N ASN A 183 -17.69 0.69 14.43
CA ASN A 183 -18.19 -0.66 14.65
C ASN A 183 -19.70 -0.68 14.37
N LYS A 184 -20.12 -0.39 13.15
CA LYS A 184 -21.42 -0.88 12.68
C LYS A 184 -21.26 -2.39 12.50
N LYS A 185 -21.40 -3.13 13.61
CA LYS A 185 -21.80 -4.53 13.56
C LYS A 185 -23.05 -4.55 12.70
N GLY A 186 -22.94 -5.04 11.46
CA GLY A 186 -24.11 -5.32 10.64
C GLY A 186 -25.05 -6.15 11.50
N SER A 187 -26.19 -5.57 11.86
CA SER A 187 -27.10 -6.17 12.83
C SER A 187 -27.51 -7.53 12.31
N SER A 188 -27.13 -8.59 13.04
CA SER A 188 -27.52 -9.98 12.74
C SER A 188 -29.04 -10.17 12.78
N THR A 189 -29.80 -9.16 13.23
CA THR A 189 -31.27 -9.17 13.21
C THR A 189 -31.85 -9.43 11.83
N PHE A 190 -31.26 -8.92 10.74
CA PHE A 190 -31.79 -9.19 9.39
C PHE A 190 -31.66 -10.67 8.99
N ARG A 191 -30.55 -11.33 9.33
CA ARG A 191 -30.36 -12.76 9.07
C ARG A 191 -31.29 -13.63 9.91
N ILE A 192 -31.51 -13.26 11.18
CA ILE A 192 -32.41 -13.98 12.08
C ILE A 192 -33.87 -13.83 11.60
N ILE A 193 -34.30 -12.63 11.23
CA ILE A 193 -35.66 -12.37 10.73
C ILE A 193 -35.93 -13.17 9.44
N SER A 194 -34.99 -13.18 8.49
CA SER A 194 -35.13 -13.98 7.26
C SER A 194 -35.25 -15.48 7.54
N PHE A 195 -34.49 -16.01 8.51
CA PHE A 195 -34.54 -17.43 8.88
C PHE A 195 -35.88 -17.82 9.53
N VAL A 196 -36.43 -16.94 10.38
CA VAL A 196 -37.74 -17.13 11.02
C VAL A 196 -38.87 -17.14 9.99
N ILE A 197 -38.86 -16.21 9.03
CA ILE A 197 -39.87 -16.16 7.96
C ILE A 197 -39.85 -17.45 7.11
N LEU A 198 -38.65 -17.96 6.81
CA LEU A 198 -38.46 -19.20 6.06
C LEU A 198 -39.05 -20.42 6.80
N MET A 199 -38.81 -20.55 8.11
CA MET A 199 -39.41 -21.64 8.91
C MET A 199 -40.94 -21.57 8.93
N VAL A 200 -41.52 -20.37 9.06
CA VAL A 200 -42.98 -20.19 9.08
C VAL A 200 -43.58 -20.60 7.73
N LEU A 201 -42.98 -20.18 6.62
CA LEU A 201 -43.44 -20.55 5.27
C LEU A 201 -43.31 -22.06 5.00
N SER A 202 -42.23 -22.69 5.44
CA SER A 202 -42.06 -24.14 5.37
C SER A 202 -43.09 -24.88 6.23
N GLY A 203 -43.42 -24.37 7.41
CA GLY A 203 -44.47 -24.94 8.27
C GLY A 203 -45.86 -24.85 7.62
N ILE A 204 -46.20 -23.70 7.06
CA ILE A 204 -47.49 -23.50 6.36
C ILE A 204 -47.60 -24.42 5.14
N THR A 205 -46.55 -24.51 4.32
CA THR A 205 -46.55 -25.41 3.15
C THR A 205 -46.67 -26.88 3.54
N TYR A 206 -46.01 -27.32 4.61
CA TYR A 206 -46.17 -28.67 5.15
C TYR A 206 -47.60 -28.95 5.62
N LEU A 207 -48.23 -28.02 6.35
CA LEU A 207 -49.62 -28.17 6.80
C LEU A 207 -50.60 -28.26 5.62
N LEU A 208 -50.41 -27.44 4.58
CA LEU A 208 -51.22 -27.49 3.36
C LEU A 208 -51.04 -28.80 2.60
N TYR A 209 -49.80 -29.31 2.51
CA TYR A 209 -49.51 -30.60 1.88
C TYR A 209 -50.20 -31.76 2.63
N LYS A 210 -50.08 -31.80 3.96
CA LYS A 210 -50.72 -32.84 4.79
C LYS A 210 -52.24 -32.78 4.73
N LYS A 211 -52.83 -31.58 4.69
CA LYS A 211 -54.28 -31.41 4.53
C LYS A 211 -54.76 -31.94 3.17
N LYS A 212 -53.96 -31.76 2.11
CA LYS A 212 -54.26 -32.32 0.78
C LYS A 212 -54.19 -33.85 0.78
N SER A 213 -53.16 -34.46 1.38
CA SER A 213 -53.06 -35.93 1.41
C SER A 213 -54.17 -36.60 2.24
N ASN A 214 -54.67 -35.94 3.29
CA ASN A 214 -55.76 -36.46 4.11
C ASN A 214 -57.15 -36.30 3.47
N ASN A 215 -57.29 -35.50 2.41
CA ASN A 215 -58.53 -35.32 1.66
C ASN A 215 -58.64 -36.25 0.43
N GLU A 216 -57.62 -37.08 0.16
CA GLU A 216 -57.58 -38.07 -0.94
C GLU A 216 -57.80 -39.52 -0.45
N ILE A 217 -58.51 -39.73 0.68
CA ILE A 217 -58.99 -41.05 1.13
C ILE A 217 -60.52 -41.02 1.22
#